data_AF-M0C9N5-F1
#
_entry.id   AF-M0C9N5-F1
#
_cell.length_a   1.000
_cell.length_b   1.000
_cell.length_c   1.000
_cell.angle_alpha   90.00
_cell.angle_beta   90.00
_cell.angle_gamma   90.00
#
_symmetry.space_group_name_H-M   'P 1'
#
loop_
_entity.id
_entity.type
_entity.pdbx_description
1 polymer ?
#
loop_
_entity_poly.entity_id
_entity_poly.type
_entity_poly.pdbx_seq_one_letter_code
_entity_poly.pdbx_strand_id
1 'polypeptide(L)'
;MSDDTDPSLAVDDLVDYCHTQAGLLSGRVETMRSEADDLLAEIDEDMAELRGQLEDHSTATTGTDAPSTPDGPGDELDLDAFEELENDVKEKQLLLEAKQTRMEAFQTLAGAYTDLAEELAEDVDDGEDALSRLLEFEADRDAPVYFDERETMLEAAAHSSDDDSGD
;
A
#
# COMPACT_ATOMS: atom_id res chain seq x y z
N MET A 1 23.50 -36.87 -29.10
CA MET A 1 22.75 -35.89 -29.91
C MET A 1 22.56 -34.72 -28.97
N SER A 2 23.23 -33.62 -29.27
CA SER A 2 23.15 -32.38 -28.50
C SER A 2 21.85 -31.72 -28.91
N ASP A 3 20.90 -31.63 -27.98
CA ASP A 3 19.79 -30.70 -28.11
C ASP A 3 20.38 -29.35 -27.68
N ASP A 4 20.92 -28.62 -28.65
CA ASP A 4 21.10 -27.17 -28.53
C ASP A 4 19.69 -26.59 -28.49
N THR A 5 19.07 -26.64 -27.31
CA THR A 5 17.96 -25.77 -26.96
C THR A 5 18.58 -24.38 -26.92
N ASP A 6 18.48 -23.66 -28.04
CA ASP A 6 18.58 -22.20 -28.03
C ASP A 6 17.72 -21.72 -26.85
N PRO A 7 18.24 -20.93 -25.89
CA PRO A 7 17.43 -20.42 -24.79
C PRO A 7 16.47 -19.35 -25.32
N SER A 8 15.65 -19.70 -26.30
CA SER A 8 14.48 -18.92 -26.67
C SER A 8 13.60 -18.86 -25.43
N LEU A 9 13.30 -17.64 -25.01
CA LEU A 9 12.45 -17.34 -23.88
C LEU A 9 11.16 -18.18 -23.96
N ALA A 10 10.86 -19.00 -22.96
CA ALA A 10 9.66 -19.81 -22.99
C ALA A 10 8.45 -18.99 -22.53
N VAL A 11 7.31 -19.14 -23.20
CA VAL A 11 6.05 -18.49 -22.79
C VAL A 11 5.67 -18.91 -21.37
N ASP A 12 5.86 -20.18 -21.02
CA ASP A 12 5.63 -20.70 -19.67
C ASP A 12 6.43 -19.94 -18.59
N ASP A 13 7.68 -19.55 -18.87
CA ASP A 13 8.51 -18.79 -17.92
C ASP A 13 7.92 -17.37 -17.68
N LEU A 14 7.31 -16.78 -18.70
CA LEU A 14 6.66 -15.47 -18.60
C LEU A 14 5.30 -15.54 -17.87
N VAL A 15 4.55 -16.63 -18.07
CA VAL A 15 3.33 -16.92 -17.31
C VAL A 15 3.68 -17.09 -15.82
N ASP A 16 4.73 -17.85 -15.51
CA ASP A 16 5.22 -18.03 -14.14
C ASP A 16 5.72 -16.71 -13.52
N TYR A 17 6.37 -15.85 -14.32
CA TYR A 17 6.72 -14.49 -13.90
C TYR A 17 5.46 -13.69 -13.52
N CYS A 18 4.44 -13.67 -14.37
CA CYS A 18 3.21 -12.92 -14.12
C CYS A 18 2.52 -13.38 -12.82
N HIS A 19 2.41 -14.70 -12.61
CA HIS A 19 1.88 -15.25 -11.36
C HIS A 19 2.75 -14.90 -10.14
N THR A 20 4.07 -14.88 -10.30
CA THR A 20 4.98 -14.45 -9.23
C THR A 20 4.73 -12.99 -8.86
N GLN A 21 4.61 -12.09 -9.84
CA GLN A 21 4.33 -10.67 -9.60
C GLN A 21 2.96 -10.48 -8.92
N ALA A 22 1.92 -11.15 -9.41
CA ALA A 22 0.58 -11.12 -8.79
C ALA A 22 0.62 -11.59 -7.32
N GLY A 23 1.38 -12.65 -7.03
CA GLY A 23 1.57 -13.16 -5.67
C GLY A 23 2.29 -12.17 -4.76
N LEU A 24 3.34 -11.51 -5.24
CA LEU A 24 4.08 -10.49 -4.48
C LEU A 24 3.20 -9.28 -4.13
N LEU A 25 2.46 -8.76 -5.11
CA LEU A 25 1.53 -7.65 -4.91
C LEU A 25 0.45 -8.02 -3.90
N SER A 26 -0.09 -9.25 -4.00
CA SER A 26 -1.09 -9.76 -3.06
C SER A 26 -0.53 -9.86 -1.63
N GLY A 27 0.69 -10.37 -1.45
CA GLY A 27 1.35 -10.40 -0.14
C GLY A 27 1.61 -9.01 0.46
N ARG A 28 1.91 -8.02 -0.40
CA ARG A 28 2.05 -6.62 0.04
C ARG A 28 0.71 -6.04 0.51
N VAL A 29 -0.40 -6.38 -0.17
CA VAL A 29 -1.76 -6.00 0.25
C VAL A 29 -2.11 -6.63 1.60
N GLU A 30 -1.78 -7.90 1.82
CA GLU A 30 -2.00 -8.56 3.12
C GLU A 30 -1.24 -7.84 4.25
N THR A 31 0.00 -7.44 3.99
CA THR A 31 0.80 -6.66 4.94
C THR A 31 0.16 -5.31 5.23
N MET A 32 -0.19 -4.55 4.18
CA MET A 32 -0.83 -3.24 4.32
C MET A 32 -2.19 -3.33 5.03
N ARG A 33 -2.92 -4.43 4.86
CA ARG A 33 -4.19 -4.68 5.56
C ARG A 33 -3.97 -4.82 7.06
N SER A 34 -2.97 -5.60 7.48
CA SER A 34 -2.63 -5.70 8.91
C SER A 34 -2.27 -4.33 9.48
N GLU A 35 -1.43 -3.57 8.77
CA GLU A 35 -1.06 -2.21 9.20
C GLU A 35 -2.27 -1.26 9.27
N ALA A 36 -3.24 -1.41 8.36
CA ALA A 36 -4.47 -0.61 8.37
C ALA A 36 -5.40 -1.00 9.54
N ASP A 37 -5.48 -2.28 9.88
CA ASP A 37 -6.24 -2.77 11.04
C ASP A 37 -5.63 -2.26 12.36
N ASP A 38 -4.29 -2.26 12.47
CA ASP A 38 -3.58 -1.68 13.63
C ASP A 38 -3.85 -0.18 13.74
N LEU A 39 -3.75 0.55 12.63
CA LEU A 39 -4.01 1.99 12.58
C LEU A 39 -5.46 2.35 12.95
N LEU A 40 -6.42 1.52 12.52
CA LEU A 40 -7.83 1.65 12.90
C LEU A 40 -8.02 1.47 14.42
N ALA A 41 -7.36 0.49 15.01
CA ALA A 41 -7.43 0.26 16.45
C ALA A 41 -6.87 1.44 17.25
N GLU A 42 -5.75 2.04 16.80
CA GLU A 42 -5.19 3.25 17.40
C GLU A 42 -6.15 4.45 17.30
N ILE A 43 -6.77 4.66 16.13
CA ILE A 43 -7.76 5.74 15.96
C ILE A 43 -8.94 5.56 16.92
N ASP A 44 -9.44 4.33 17.08
CA ASP A 44 -10.54 4.04 18.00
C ASP A 44 -10.15 4.30 19.48
N GLU A 45 -8.91 4.00 19.86
CA GLU A 45 -8.35 4.30 21.19
C GLU A 45 -8.26 5.81 21.42
N ASP A 46 -7.62 6.55 20.51
CA ASP A 46 -7.45 8.00 20.60
C ASP A 46 -8.81 8.72 20.62
N MET A 47 -9.78 8.25 19.83
CA MET A 47 -11.15 8.77 19.83
C MET A 47 -11.91 8.46 21.12
N ALA A 48 -11.64 7.32 21.76
CA ALA A 48 -12.19 7.02 23.08
C ALA A 48 -11.58 7.92 24.15
N GLU A 49 -10.29 8.22 24.05
CA GLU A 49 -9.60 9.17 24.93
C GLU A 49 -10.17 10.59 24.77
N LEU A 50 -10.30 11.11 23.56
CA LEU A 50 -10.93 12.43 23.30
C LEU A 50 -12.32 12.53 23.92
N ARG A 51 -13.13 11.48 23.82
CA ARG A 51 -14.47 11.44 24.45
C ARG A 51 -14.37 11.40 25.97
N GLY A 52 -13.45 10.62 26.53
CA GLY A 52 -13.22 10.54 27.97
C GLY A 52 -12.83 11.89 28.56
N GLN A 53 -11.86 12.59 27.95
CA GLN A 53 -11.45 13.93 28.37
C GLN A 53 -12.63 14.92 28.34
N LEU A 54 -13.47 14.87 27.30
CA LEU A 54 -14.66 15.72 27.19
C LEU A 54 -15.72 15.41 28.26
N GLU A 55 -15.94 14.14 28.57
CA GLU A 55 -16.86 13.70 29.63
C GLU A 55 -16.37 14.13 31.02
N ASP A 56 -15.08 13.93 31.32
CA ASP A 56 -14.47 14.33 32.58
C ASP A 56 -14.64 15.83 32.83
N HIS A 57 -14.37 16.67 31.82
CA HIS A 57 -14.57 18.12 31.92
C HIS A 57 -16.05 18.53 32.06
N SER A 58 -16.95 17.87 31.34
CA SER A 58 -18.40 18.09 31.44
C SER A 58 -18.92 17.77 32.85
N THR A 59 -18.44 16.67 33.46
CA THR A 59 -18.83 16.29 34.81
C THR A 59 -18.25 17.22 35.88
N ALA A 60 -17.02 17.71 35.70
CA ALA A 60 -16.41 18.71 36.59
C ALA A 60 -17.22 20.03 36.64
N THR A 61 -17.78 20.44 35.50
CA THR A 61 -18.55 21.70 35.38
C THR A 61 -19.95 21.62 36.02
N THR A 62 -20.56 20.43 36.13
CA THR A 62 -21.92 20.26 36.69
C THR A 62 -21.96 20.12 38.22
N GLY A 63 -20.80 20.11 38.89
CA GLY A 63 -20.67 19.75 40.30
C GLY A 63 -20.70 20.87 41.35
N THR A 64 -20.79 22.17 41.01
CA THR A 64 -20.57 23.24 42.02
C THR A 64 -21.66 24.32 42.07
N ASP A 65 -22.75 24.00 42.76
CA ASP A 65 -23.67 24.97 43.39
C ASP A 65 -23.21 25.27 44.84
N ALA A 66 -21.96 25.74 45.01
CA ALA A 66 -21.43 26.19 46.30
C ALA A 66 -20.53 27.43 46.13
N PRO A 67 -20.61 28.42 47.03
CA PRO A 67 -20.09 29.77 46.78
C PRO A 67 -18.56 29.86 46.91
N SER A 68 -17.99 30.52 45.90
CA SER A 68 -16.69 31.22 45.82
C SER A 68 -15.56 30.76 46.77
N THR A 69 -14.62 30.01 46.21
CA THR A 69 -13.22 29.99 46.65
C THR A 69 -12.31 30.46 45.50
N PRO A 70 -11.17 31.09 45.80
CA PRO A 70 -10.31 31.75 44.81
C PRO A 70 -9.73 30.72 43.82
N ASP A 71 -9.56 31.13 42.56
CA ASP A 71 -8.93 30.39 41.47
C ASP A 71 -7.65 29.67 41.93
N GLY A 72 -7.79 28.40 42.30
CA GLY A 72 -6.70 27.44 42.38
C GLY A 72 -6.60 26.72 41.03
N PRO A 73 -5.43 26.15 40.66
CA PRO A 73 -5.23 25.49 39.38
C PRO A 73 -6.06 24.19 39.38
N GLY A 74 -7.33 24.30 39.00
CA GLY A 74 -8.30 23.22 39.04
C GLY A 74 -8.64 22.82 37.63
N ASP A 75 -8.27 21.60 37.26
CA ASP A 75 -8.96 20.75 36.29
C ASP A 75 -9.49 21.45 35.01
N GLU A 76 -8.70 22.40 34.49
CA GLU A 76 -8.99 22.99 33.19
C GLU A 76 -8.50 21.98 32.17
N LEU A 77 -9.34 21.63 31.20
CA LEU A 77 -8.92 20.79 30.07
C LEU A 77 -7.60 21.32 29.54
N ASP A 78 -6.62 20.43 29.41
CA ASP A 78 -5.39 20.76 28.69
C ASP A 78 -5.75 20.86 27.21
N LEU A 79 -6.16 22.07 26.79
CA LEU A 79 -6.61 22.34 25.43
C LEU A 79 -5.50 22.08 24.42
N ASP A 80 -4.25 22.33 24.79
CA ASP A 80 -3.10 22.07 23.92
C ASP A 80 -2.95 20.55 23.69
N ALA A 81 -3.01 19.74 24.76
CA ALA A 81 -2.96 18.28 24.64
C ALA A 81 -4.17 17.69 23.91
N PHE A 82 -5.37 18.27 24.11
CA PHE A 82 -6.59 17.86 23.40
C PHE A 82 -6.50 18.15 21.89
N GLU A 83 -6.00 19.34 21.51
CA GLU A 83 -5.78 19.70 20.11
C GLU A 83 -4.70 18.84 19.45
N GLU A 84 -3.63 18.49 20.18
CA GLU A 84 -2.59 17.56 19.70
C GLU A 84 -3.20 16.18 19.38
N LEU A 85 -3.96 15.61 20.32
CA LEU A 85 -4.63 14.32 20.12
C LEU A 85 -5.66 14.36 18.97
N GLU A 86 -6.39 15.46 18.81
CA GLU A 86 -7.31 15.64 17.68
C GLU A 86 -6.56 15.67 16.33
N ASN A 87 -5.39 16.31 16.28
CA ASN A 87 -4.56 16.34 15.08
C ASN A 87 -3.97 14.97 14.76
N ASP A 88 -3.51 14.22 15.77
CA ASP A 88 -3.00 12.86 15.61
C ASP A 88 -4.06 11.93 15.02
N VAL A 89 -5.30 11.99 15.53
CA VAL A 89 -6.42 11.22 14.97
C VAL A 89 -6.64 11.54 13.49
N LYS A 90 -6.63 12.84 13.12
CA LYS A 90 -6.82 13.26 11.73
C LYS A 90 -5.69 12.78 10.83
N GLU A 91 -4.44 12.84 11.29
CA GLU A 91 -3.29 12.35 10.56
C GLU A 91 -3.38 10.84 10.33
N LYS A 92 -3.71 10.08 11.37
CA LYS A 92 -3.91 8.62 11.27
C LYS A 92 -5.04 8.27 10.31
N GLN A 93 -6.16 9.00 10.33
CA GLN A 93 -7.26 8.81 9.37
C GLN A 93 -6.82 9.05 7.93
N LEU A 94 -6.07 10.12 7.66
CA LEU A 94 -5.53 10.40 6.33
C LEU A 94 -4.55 9.33 5.86
N LEU A 95 -3.70 8.84 6.77
CA LEU A 95 -2.78 7.74 6.48
C LEU A 95 -3.54 6.44 6.14
N LEU A 96 -4.63 6.15 6.85
CA LEU A 96 -5.49 5.01 6.58
C LEU A 96 -6.11 5.09 5.18
N GLU A 97 -6.67 6.23 4.81
CA GLU A 97 -7.24 6.46 3.47
C GLU A 97 -6.18 6.26 2.38
N ALA A 98 -4.98 6.83 2.57
CA ALA A 98 -3.88 6.66 1.63
C ALA A 98 -3.46 5.19 1.49
N LYS A 99 -3.40 4.44 2.60
CA LYS A 99 -3.14 2.99 2.58
C LYS A 99 -4.23 2.24 1.82
N GLN A 100 -5.50 2.58 2.00
CA GLN A 100 -6.61 1.93 1.29
C GLN A 100 -6.52 2.15 -0.22
N THR A 101 -6.30 3.39 -0.66
CA THR A 101 -6.09 3.68 -2.09
C THR A 101 -4.88 2.91 -2.64
N ARG A 102 -3.79 2.84 -1.88
CA ARG A 102 -2.63 2.05 -2.28
C ARG A 102 -2.99 0.56 -2.40
N MET A 103 -3.65 -0.04 -1.41
CA MET A 103 -4.08 -1.44 -1.48
C MET A 103 -4.95 -1.76 -2.69
N GLU A 104 -5.86 -0.87 -3.07
CA GLU A 104 -6.71 -1.03 -4.26
C GLU A 104 -5.88 -1.04 -5.55
N ALA A 105 -4.88 -0.16 -5.66
CA ALA A 105 -3.98 -0.12 -6.81
C ALA A 105 -3.14 -1.41 -6.93
N PHE A 106 -2.60 -1.91 -5.80
CA PHE A 106 -1.85 -3.17 -5.78
C PHE A 106 -2.74 -4.37 -6.17
N GLN A 107 -3.98 -4.44 -5.67
CA GLN A 107 -4.94 -5.49 -6.05
C GLN A 107 -5.29 -5.43 -7.53
N THR A 108 -5.52 -4.23 -8.05
CA THR A 108 -5.81 -4.02 -9.47
C THR A 108 -4.66 -4.53 -10.35
N LEU A 109 -3.41 -4.18 -10.01
CA LEU A 109 -2.24 -4.64 -10.75
C LEU A 109 -2.03 -6.15 -10.63
N ALA A 110 -2.26 -6.74 -9.44
CA ALA A 110 -2.16 -8.19 -9.24
C ALA A 110 -3.17 -8.97 -10.09
N GLY A 111 -4.41 -8.48 -10.16
CA GLY A 111 -5.44 -9.02 -11.05
C GLY A 111 -5.01 -8.91 -12.51
N ALA A 112 -4.53 -7.74 -12.93
CA ALA A 112 -4.09 -7.51 -14.29
C ALA A 112 -2.90 -8.42 -14.72
N TYR A 113 -1.96 -8.73 -13.82
CA TYR A 113 -0.92 -9.73 -14.09
C TYR A 113 -1.49 -11.15 -14.22
N THR A 114 -2.52 -11.48 -13.44
CA THR A 114 -3.19 -12.79 -13.52
C THR A 114 -3.92 -12.93 -14.85
N ASP A 115 -4.63 -11.88 -15.28
CA ASP A 115 -5.32 -11.84 -16.57
C ASP A 115 -4.31 -11.93 -17.73
N LEU A 116 -3.20 -11.19 -17.65
CA LEU A 116 -2.13 -11.29 -18.65
C LEU A 116 -1.53 -12.70 -18.73
N ALA A 117 -1.33 -13.37 -17.58
CA ALA A 117 -0.82 -14.74 -17.56
C ALA A 117 -1.74 -15.71 -18.32
N GLU A 118 -3.06 -15.56 -18.17
CA GLU A 118 -4.06 -16.33 -18.93
C GLU A 118 -3.99 -16.01 -20.42
N GLU A 119 -3.95 -14.73 -20.80
CA GLU A 119 -3.82 -14.31 -22.20
C GLU A 119 -2.55 -14.84 -22.86
N LEU A 120 -1.41 -14.81 -22.16
CA LEU A 120 -0.16 -15.34 -22.69
C LEU A 120 -0.21 -16.85 -22.88
N ALA A 121 -0.83 -17.58 -21.94
CA ALA A 121 -0.94 -19.04 -22.02
C ALA A 121 -1.90 -19.53 -23.11
N GLU A 122 -2.93 -18.75 -23.45
CA GLU A 122 -3.96 -19.13 -24.42
C GLU A 122 -3.68 -18.63 -25.85
N ASP A 123 -3.16 -17.40 -25.98
CA ASP A 123 -3.14 -16.67 -27.26
C ASP A 123 -1.74 -16.44 -27.84
N VAL A 124 -0.67 -16.88 -27.15
CA VAL A 124 0.71 -16.64 -27.58
C VAL A 124 1.55 -17.92 -27.55
N ASP A 125 2.03 -18.34 -28.72
CA ASP A 125 2.94 -19.49 -28.86
C ASP A 125 4.43 -19.09 -28.94
N ASP A 126 4.71 -17.79 -29.12
CA ASP A 126 6.04 -17.24 -29.35
C ASP A 126 6.55 -16.41 -28.15
N GLY A 127 7.76 -16.71 -27.69
CA GLY A 127 8.36 -16.09 -26.52
C GLY A 127 8.70 -14.61 -26.70
N GLU A 128 9.11 -14.19 -27.89
CA GLU A 128 9.46 -12.78 -28.16
C GLU A 128 8.20 -11.91 -28.22
N ASP A 129 7.12 -12.43 -28.82
CA ASP A 129 5.80 -11.80 -28.81
C ASP A 129 5.24 -11.71 -27.38
N ALA A 130 5.38 -12.77 -26.58
CA ALA A 130 4.95 -12.79 -25.19
C ALA A 130 5.73 -11.77 -24.33
N LEU A 131 7.05 -11.68 -24.51
CA LEU A 131 7.89 -10.69 -23.83
C LEU A 131 7.47 -9.27 -24.21
N SER A 132 7.27 -9.01 -25.51
CA SER A 132 6.88 -7.69 -25.99
C SER A 132 5.55 -7.23 -25.38
N ARG A 133 4.56 -8.14 -25.29
CA ARG A 133 3.28 -7.85 -24.62
C ARG A 133 3.46 -7.58 -23.13
N LEU A 134 4.30 -8.34 -22.45
CA LEU A 134 4.59 -8.11 -21.03
C LEU A 134 5.23 -6.73 -20.80
N LEU A 135 6.22 -6.36 -21.61
CA LEU A 135 6.88 -5.05 -21.48
C LEU A 135 5.91 -3.89 -21.76
N GLU A 136 5.06 -4.02 -22.79
CA GLU A 136 4.00 -3.03 -23.07
C GLU A 136 3.01 -2.94 -21.91
N PHE A 137 2.57 -4.08 -21.37
CA PHE A 137 1.69 -4.14 -20.21
C PHE A 137 2.27 -3.42 -18.98
N GLU A 138 3.55 -3.68 -18.68
CA GLU A 138 4.24 -3.07 -17.54
C GLU A 138 4.42 -1.56 -17.73
N ALA A 139 4.71 -1.12 -18.95
CA ALA A 139 4.84 0.29 -19.29
C ALA A 139 3.50 1.03 -19.19
N ASP A 140 2.41 0.44 -19.71
CA ASP A 140 1.07 1.04 -19.69
C ASP A 140 0.51 1.22 -18.27
N ARG A 141 1.00 0.43 -17.31
CA ARG A 141 0.55 0.43 -15.91
C ARG A 141 1.54 1.07 -14.95
N ASP A 142 2.64 1.59 -15.46
CA ASP A 142 3.77 2.06 -14.66
C ASP A 142 4.18 1.02 -13.59
N ALA A 143 4.20 -0.27 -13.94
CA ALA A 143 4.43 -1.37 -12.98
C ALA A 143 5.65 -1.18 -12.06
N PRO A 144 6.81 -0.64 -12.51
CA PRO A 144 7.97 -0.39 -11.66
C PRO A 144 7.67 0.38 -10.36
N VAL A 145 6.71 1.31 -10.36
CA VAL A 145 6.42 2.14 -9.18
C VAL A 145 5.81 1.37 -8.01
N TYR A 146 5.40 0.12 -8.25
CA TYR A 146 4.81 -0.76 -7.24
C TYR A 146 5.81 -1.75 -6.65
N PHE A 147 7.03 -1.84 -7.19
CA PHE A 147 8.08 -2.78 -6.79
C PHE A 147 9.34 -2.05 -6.32
N ASP A 148 9.37 -1.64 -5.05
CA ASP A 148 10.51 -0.89 -4.49
C ASP A 148 11.77 -1.75 -4.28
N GLU A 149 11.61 -3.07 -4.08
CA GLU A 149 12.69 -3.98 -3.65
C GLU A 149 13.17 -4.90 -4.77
N ARG A 150 12.54 -4.84 -5.95
CA ARG A 150 12.77 -5.77 -7.05
C ARG A 150 12.62 -5.05 -8.38
N GLU A 151 13.53 -5.38 -9.29
CA GLU A 151 13.47 -4.94 -10.67
C GLU A 151 12.38 -5.71 -11.44
N THR A 152 11.61 -4.98 -12.24
CA THR A 152 10.63 -5.51 -13.19
C THR A 152 11.28 -5.91 -14.52
N MET A 153 10.57 -6.67 -15.37
CA MET A 153 11.08 -7.03 -16.71
C MET A 153 11.25 -5.79 -17.59
N LEU A 154 10.38 -4.79 -17.45
CA LEU A 154 10.51 -3.48 -18.10
C LEU A 154 11.82 -2.78 -17.74
N GLU A 155 12.15 -2.72 -16.44
CA GLU A 155 13.40 -2.09 -15.99
C GLU A 155 14.62 -2.89 -16.44
N ALA A 156 14.59 -4.22 -16.35
CA ALA A 156 15.68 -5.07 -16.81
C ALA A 156 15.94 -4.90 -18.32
N ALA A 157 14.88 -4.82 -19.13
CA ALA A 157 14.98 -4.57 -20.56
C ALA A 157 15.58 -3.19 -20.88
N ALA A 158 15.19 -2.15 -20.13
CA ALA A 158 15.76 -0.81 -20.27
C ALA A 158 17.26 -0.79 -19.94
N HIS A 159 17.68 -1.36 -18.80
CA HIS A 159 19.10 -1.41 -18.40
C HIS A 159 19.98 -2.14 -19.43
N SER A 160 19.49 -3.24 -20.01
CA SER A 160 20.24 -3.96 -21.05
C SER A 160 20.44 -3.15 -22.34
N SER A 161 19.52 -2.23 -22.66
CA SER A 161 19.59 -1.37 -23.84
C SER A 161 20.54 -0.17 -23.63
N ASP A 162 20.65 0.31 -22.39
CA ASP A 162 21.56 1.39 -22.01
C ASP A 162 23.03 0.93 -21.95
N ASP A 163 23.29 -0.30 -21.49
CA ASP A 163 24.64 -0.89 -21.47
C ASP A 163 25.20 -1.15 -22.89
N ASP A 164 24.35 -1.51 -23.87
CA ASP A 164 24.76 -1.73 -25.27
C ASP A 164 25.05 -0.41 -26.04
N SER A 165 24.48 0.71 -25.57
CA SER A 165 24.69 2.04 -26.16
C SER A 165 25.97 2.74 -25.64
N GLY A 166 26.73 2.07 -24.77
CA GLY A 166 27.90 2.61 -24.06
C GLY A 166 29.29 2.18 -24.55
N ASP A 167 29.41 1.37 -25.61
CA ASP A 167 30.69 0.93 -26.22
C ASP A 167 31.12 1.73 -27.47
#